data_AF-A0A257NPC2-F1
#
_entry.id   AF-A0A257NPC2-F1
#
_cell.length_a   1.000
_cell.length_b   1.000
_cell.length_c   1.000
_cell.angle_alpha   90.00
_cell.angle_beta   90.00
_cell.angle_gamma   90.00
#
_symmetry.space_group_name_H-M   'P 1'
#
loop_
_entity.id
_entity.type
_entity.pdbx_description
1 polymer ?
#
loop_
_entity_poly.entity_id
_entity_poly.type
_entity_poly.pdbx_seq_one_letter_code
_entity_poly.pdbx_strand_id
1 'polypeptide(L)'
;MIQTYGVWVIVGLSVAGVILRPFGVREALPALLGAAALVLFGLLAPRAALAGVGQGRQVYLFLTGMMLLAELAADQGLFVWLAERVARWAGGSALRLFGLIYMMAVGVTVFLSN
;
A
#
# COMPACT_ATOMS: atom_id res chain seq x y z
N MET A 1 33.61 9.15 -1.52
CA MET A 1 33.81 8.09 -0.50
C MET A 1 32.96 8.36 0.74
N ILE A 2 33.25 9.39 1.56
CA ILE A 2 32.50 9.70 2.81
C ILE A 2 30.99 9.93 2.57
N GLN A 3 30.63 10.65 1.50
CA GLN A 3 29.23 10.93 1.14
C GLN A 3 28.40 9.66 0.91
N THR A 4 28.99 8.64 0.29
CA THR A 4 28.33 7.38 -0.05
C THR A 4 27.97 6.59 1.21
N TYR A 5 28.87 6.53 2.21
CA TYR A 5 28.59 5.87 3.49
C TYR A 5 27.46 6.56 4.25
N GLY A 6 27.42 7.90 4.26
CA GLY A 6 26.34 8.66 4.89
C GLY A 6 24.96 8.34 4.31
N VAL A 7 24.87 8.21 2.97
CA VAL A 7 23.63 7.80 2.30
C VAL A 7 23.19 6.40 2.74
N TRP A 8 24.10 5.42 2.72
CA TRP A 8 23.77 4.04 3.11
C TRP A 8 23.29 3.93 4.55
N VAL A 9 23.93 4.67 5.48
CA VAL A 9 23.53 4.67 6.89
C VAL A 9 22.12 5.26 7.05
N ILE A 10 21.85 6.43 6.45
CA ILE A 10 20.54 7.08 6.56
C ILE A 10 19.45 6.21 5.93
N VAL A 11 19.68 5.68 4.73
CA VAL A 11 18.73 4.81 4.04
C VAL A 11 18.51 3.53 4.85
N GLY A 12 19.57 2.89 5.33
CA GLY A 12 19.48 1.68 6.14
C GLY A 12 18.68 1.89 7.43
N LEU A 13 18.94 2.97 8.16
CA LEU A 13 18.17 3.32 9.37
C LEU A 13 16.71 3.63 9.05
N SER A 14 16.45 4.33 7.94
CA SER A 14 15.08 4.68 7.52
C SER A 14 14.28 3.42 7.16
N VAL A 15 14.87 2.51 6.37
CA VAL A 15 14.26 1.23 5.99
C VAL A 15 14.05 0.35 7.22
N ALA A 16 15.03 0.26 8.12
CA ALA A 16 14.89 -0.46 9.38
C ALA A 16 13.75 0.12 10.24
N GLY A 17 13.63 1.45 10.31
CA GLY A 17 12.53 2.12 11.02
C GLY A 17 11.15 1.81 10.41
N VAL A 18 11.04 1.77 9.08
CA VAL A 18 9.80 1.40 8.36
C VAL A 18 9.40 -0.06 8.66
N ILE A 19 10.37 -0.98 8.62
CA ILE A 19 10.12 -2.42 8.75
C ILE A 19 9.90 -2.83 10.20
N LEU A 20 10.79 -2.41 11.11
CA LEU A 20 10.76 -2.80 12.53
C LEU A 20 9.71 -2.04 13.32
N ARG A 21 9.20 -0.92 12.79
CA ARG A 21 8.21 -0.03 13.44
C ARG A 21 8.50 0.18 14.93
N PRO A 22 9.71 0.64 15.28
CA PRO A 22 10.06 0.83 16.68
C PRO A 22 9.06 1.82 17.29
N PHE A 23 8.45 1.45 18.42
CA PHE A 23 7.45 2.26 19.13
C PHE A 23 6.07 2.42 18.45
N GLY A 24 5.77 1.63 17.41
CA GLY A 24 4.44 1.67 16.76
C GLY A 24 4.14 2.97 16.01
N VAL A 25 5.17 3.75 15.68
CA VAL A 25 5.03 4.98 14.91
C VAL A 25 4.58 4.69 13.47
N ARG A 26 3.92 5.67 12.84
CA ARG A 26 3.53 5.60 11.42
C ARG A 26 4.75 5.38 10.56
N GLU A 27 4.68 4.46 9.62
CA GLU A 27 5.81 4.02 8.77
C GLU A 27 6.27 5.16 7.85
N ALA A 28 5.38 6.08 7.53
CA ALA A 28 5.71 7.29 6.79
C ALA A 28 6.74 8.16 7.52
N LEU A 29 6.76 8.16 8.87
CA LEU A 29 7.62 9.02 9.65
C LEU A 29 9.12 8.72 9.45
N PRO A 30 9.63 7.48 9.66
CA PRO A 30 11.04 7.17 9.41
C PRO A 30 11.43 7.38 7.94
N ALA A 31 10.54 7.09 6.98
CA ALA A 31 10.81 7.34 5.56
C ALA A 31 10.98 8.84 5.25
N LEU A 32 10.07 9.69 5.78
CA LEU A 32 10.13 11.15 5.59
C LEU A 32 11.35 11.76 6.29
N LEU A 33 11.67 11.32 7.51
CA LEU A 33 12.84 11.78 8.25
C LEU A 33 14.14 11.42 7.52
N GLY A 34 14.23 10.21 6.98
CA GLY A 34 15.36 9.77 6.15
C GLY A 34 15.55 10.63 4.91
N ALA A 35 14.49 10.83 4.15
CA ALA A 35 14.52 11.68 2.96
C ALA A 35 14.90 13.14 3.31
N ALA A 36 14.33 13.69 4.38
CA ALA A 36 14.66 15.02 4.87
C ALA A 36 16.14 15.13 5.29
N ALA A 37 16.67 14.14 6.03
CA ALA A 37 18.07 14.12 6.43
C ALA A 37 19.03 14.08 5.22
N LEU A 38 18.71 13.27 4.20
CA LEU A 38 19.51 13.23 2.96
C LEU A 38 19.58 14.61 2.27
N VAL A 39 18.46 15.33 2.22
CA VAL A 39 18.40 16.66 1.60
C VAL A 39 19.09 17.72 2.47
N LEU A 40 18.83 17.73 3.78
CA LEU A 40 19.39 18.71 4.72
C LEU A 40 20.92 18.60 4.85
N PHE A 41 21.47 17.39 4.79
CA PHE A 41 22.93 17.18 4.80
C PHE A 41 23.58 17.34 3.41
N GLY A 42 22.83 17.76 2.38
CA GLY A 42 23.35 17.93 1.02
C GLY A 42 23.79 16.61 0.36
N LEU A 43 23.34 15.47 0.86
CA LEU A 43 23.65 14.14 0.32
C LEU A 43 22.76 13.82 -0.90
N LEU A 44 21.61 14.48 -1.01
CA LEU A 44 20.68 14.39 -2.14
C LEU A 44 20.21 15.78 -2.56
N ALA A 45 20.28 16.09 -3.85
CA ALA A 45 19.79 17.35 -4.38
C ALA A 45 18.26 17.47 -4.19
N PRO A 46 17.72 18.62 -3.75
CA PRO A 46 16.29 18.80 -3.55
C PRO A 46 15.45 18.49 -4.80
N ARG A 47 15.96 18.83 -5.99
CA ARG A 47 15.31 18.51 -7.27
C ARG A 47 15.21 17.00 -7.51
N ALA A 48 16.23 16.24 -7.12
CA ALA A 48 16.22 14.78 -7.23
C ALA A 48 15.23 14.16 -6.22
N ALA A 49 15.15 14.71 -5.01
CA ALA A 49 14.15 14.29 -4.02
C ALA A 49 12.71 14.52 -4.52
N LEU A 50 12.43 15.70 -5.08
CA LEU A 50 11.12 16.02 -5.68
C LEU A 50 10.80 15.13 -6.89
N ALA A 51 11.79 14.86 -7.76
CA ALA A 51 11.63 13.93 -8.86
C ALA A 51 11.30 12.51 -8.36
N GLY A 52 11.91 12.07 -7.25
CA GLY A 52 11.62 10.80 -6.59
C GLY A 52 10.16 10.67 -6.14
N VAL A 53 9.57 11.74 -5.59
CA VAL A 53 8.13 11.76 -5.25
C VAL A 53 7.26 11.52 -6.49
N GLY A 54 7.65 12.09 -7.64
CA GLY A 54 6.95 11.91 -8.90
C GLY A 54 7.02 10.49 -9.48
N GLN A 55 8.02 9.68 -9.12
CA GLN A 55 8.17 8.30 -9.61
C GLN A 55 7.04 7.39 -9.13
N GLY A 56 6.47 7.67 -7.94
CA GLY A 56 5.34 6.92 -7.40
C GLY A 56 3.99 7.23 -8.05
N ARG A 57 3.90 8.20 -8.97
CA ARG A 57 2.62 8.71 -9.50
C ARG A 57 1.72 7.61 -10.06
N GLN A 58 2.28 6.64 -10.80
CA GLN A 58 1.49 5.52 -11.34
C GLN A 58 0.87 4.69 -10.21
N VAL A 59 1.64 4.37 -9.17
CA VAL A 59 1.18 3.61 -8.00
C VAL A 59 0.14 4.41 -7.21
N TYR A 60 0.35 5.70 -7.01
CA TYR A 60 -0.60 6.57 -6.31
C TYR A 60 -1.95 6.63 -7.04
N LEU A 61 -1.91 6.83 -8.37
CA LEU A 61 -3.12 6.85 -9.20
C LEU A 61 -3.79 5.48 -9.24
N PHE A 62 -3.02 4.40 -9.29
CA PHE A 62 -3.55 3.04 -9.21
C PHE A 62 -4.30 2.80 -7.90
N LEU A 63 -3.66 3.03 -6.74
CA LEU A 63 -4.32 2.85 -5.44
C LEU A 63 -5.55 3.75 -5.29
N THR A 64 -5.46 4.99 -5.76
CA THR A 64 -6.59 5.93 -5.74
C THR A 64 -7.74 5.43 -6.61
N GLY A 65 -7.45 5.02 -7.85
CA GLY A 65 -8.46 4.46 -8.76
C GLY A 65 -9.11 3.20 -8.21
N MET A 66 -8.34 2.35 -7.56
CA MET A 66 -8.81 1.12 -6.93
C MET A 66 -9.73 1.40 -5.74
N MET A 67 -9.38 2.37 -4.89
CA MET A 67 -10.25 2.83 -3.81
C MET A 67 -11.55 3.42 -4.36
N LEU A 68 -11.49 4.22 -5.44
CA LEU A 68 -12.67 4.77 -6.10
C LEU A 68 -13.56 3.69 -6.71
N LEU A 69 -12.99 2.67 -7.36
CA LEU A 69 -13.74 1.54 -7.90
C LEU A 69 -14.41 0.72 -6.79
N ALA A 70 -13.72 0.48 -5.69
CA ALA A 70 -14.28 -0.19 -4.53
C ALA A 70 -15.43 0.61 -3.90
N GLU A 71 -15.26 1.93 -3.74
CA GLU A 71 -16.30 2.81 -3.23
C GLU A 71 -17.54 2.82 -4.13
N LEU A 72 -17.34 2.96 -5.45
CA LEU A 72 -18.44 2.92 -6.42
C LEU A 72 -19.16 1.57 -6.43
N ALA A 73 -18.42 0.46 -6.32
CA ALA A 73 -19.01 -0.87 -6.21
C ALA A 73 -19.85 -1.03 -4.92
N ALA A 74 -19.39 -0.45 -3.81
CA ALA A 74 -20.13 -0.44 -2.56
C ALA A 74 -21.43 0.38 -2.68
N ASP A 75 -21.35 1.58 -3.26
CA ASP A 75 -22.50 2.48 -3.46
C ASP A 75 -23.57 1.87 -4.37
N GLN A 76 -23.16 1.13 -5.41
CA GLN A 76 -24.06 0.39 -6.29
C GLN A 76 -24.61 -0.91 -5.68
N GLY A 77 -24.24 -1.24 -4.43
CA GLY A 77 -24.71 -2.44 -3.73
C GLY A 77 -24.12 -3.75 -4.26
N LEU A 78 -23.06 -3.71 -5.07
CA LEU A 78 -22.44 -4.90 -5.66
C LEU A 78 -21.98 -5.89 -4.59
N PHE A 79 -21.31 -5.39 -3.54
CA PHE A 79 -20.81 -6.25 -2.46
C PHE A 79 -21.94 -6.91 -1.66
N VAL A 80 -23.06 -6.21 -1.45
CA VAL A 80 -24.24 -6.77 -0.79
C VAL A 80 -24.87 -7.86 -1.65
N TRP A 81 -25.08 -7.56 -2.94
CA TRP A 81 -25.60 -8.53 -3.90
C TRP A 81 -24.74 -9.80 -3.99
N LEU A 82 -23.41 -9.64 -4.00
CA LEU A 82 -22.45 -10.75 -3.97
C LEU A 82 -22.53 -11.54 -2.66
N ALA A 83 -22.55 -10.86 -1.52
CA ALA A 83 -22.62 -11.50 -0.21
C ALA A 83 -23.89 -12.35 -0.06
N GLU A 84 -25.04 -11.84 -0.49
CA GLU A 84 -26.28 -12.60 -0.49
C GLU A 84 -26.22 -13.84 -1.40
N ARG A 85 -25.62 -13.69 -2.60
CA ARG A 85 -25.49 -14.82 -3.54
C ARG A 85 -24.62 -15.92 -2.96
N VAL A 86 -23.48 -15.55 -2.40
CA VAL A 86 -22.53 -16.46 -1.75
C VAL A 86 -23.16 -17.13 -0.53
N ALA A 87 -23.91 -16.39 0.30
CA ALA A 87 -24.62 -16.93 1.44
C ALA A 87 -25.68 -17.97 1.03
N ARG A 88 -26.46 -17.71 -0.03
CA ARG A 88 -27.42 -18.68 -0.58
C ARG A 88 -26.73 -19.94 -1.10
N TRP A 89 -25.59 -19.81 -1.79
CA TRP A 89 -24.82 -20.95 -2.29
C TRP A 89 -24.11 -21.75 -1.20
N ALA A 90 -23.79 -21.14 -0.07
CA ALA A 90 -23.17 -21.84 1.05
C ALA A 90 -24.09 -22.89 1.70
N GLY A 91 -25.42 -22.71 1.59
CA GLY A 91 -26.41 -23.69 2.08
C GLY A 91 -26.29 -23.99 3.57
N GLY A 92 -25.99 -22.97 4.39
CA GLY A 92 -25.82 -23.10 5.85
C GLY A 92 -24.48 -23.67 6.32
N SER A 93 -23.57 -24.06 5.41
CA SER A 93 -22.23 -24.56 5.78
C SER A 93 -21.22 -23.42 5.89
N ALA A 94 -20.64 -23.25 7.09
CA ALA A 94 -19.61 -22.25 7.33
C ALA A 94 -18.35 -22.45 6.46
N LEU A 95 -17.94 -23.71 6.24
CA LEU A 95 -16.76 -24.02 5.42
C LEU A 95 -16.99 -23.68 3.94
N ARG A 96 -18.20 -23.97 3.41
CA ARG A 96 -18.56 -23.58 2.03
C ARG A 96 -18.66 -22.07 1.89
N LEU A 97 -19.22 -21.38 2.88
CA LEU A 97 -19.29 -19.92 2.90
C LEU A 97 -17.90 -19.31 2.83
N PHE A 98 -16.99 -19.76 3.71
CA PHE A 98 -15.61 -19.31 3.72
C PHE A 98 -14.92 -19.53 2.37
N GLY A 99 -15.04 -20.74 1.80
CA GLY A 99 -14.45 -21.07 0.50
C GLY A 99 -14.98 -20.19 -0.64
N LEU A 100 -16.30 -19.93 -0.68
CA LEU A 100 -16.91 -19.08 -1.70
C LEU A 100 -16.53 -17.61 -1.56
N ILE A 101 -16.48 -17.06 -0.34
CA ILE A 101 -16.01 -15.70 -0.08
C ILE A 101 -14.53 -15.58 -0.48
N TYR A 102 -13.71 -16.57 -0.14
CA TYR A 102 -12.30 -16.59 -0.49
C TYR A 102 -12.10 -16.60 -2.02
N MET A 103 -12.81 -17.47 -2.74
CA MET A 103 -12.75 -17.50 -4.22
C MET A 103 -13.21 -16.18 -4.85
N MET A 104 -14.23 -15.54 -4.28
CA MET A 104 -14.67 -14.21 -4.71
C MET A 104 -13.58 -13.17 -4.49
N ALA A 105 -12.96 -13.14 -3.31
CA ALA A 105 -11.88 -12.21 -2.98
C ALA A 105 -10.65 -12.42 -3.88
N VAL A 106 -10.31 -13.68 -4.18
CA VAL A 106 -9.26 -14.02 -5.15
C VAL A 106 -9.63 -13.50 -6.54
N GLY A 107 -10.87 -13.71 -7.00
CA GLY A 107 -11.34 -13.20 -8.28
C GLY A 107 -11.22 -11.68 -8.37
N VAL A 108 -11.72 -10.96 -7.37
CA VAL A 108 -11.57 -9.50 -7.28
C VAL A 108 -10.08 -9.12 -7.32
N THR A 109 -9.24 -9.74 -6.49
CA THR A 109 -7.81 -9.45 -6.44
C THR A 109 -7.11 -9.68 -7.78
N VAL A 110 -7.43 -10.73 -8.52
CA VAL A 110 -6.82 -11.03 -9.84
C VAL A 110 -7.18 -9.97 -10.88
N PHE A 111 -8.40 -9.42 -10.85
CA PHE A 111 -8.83 -8.40 -11.82
C PHE A 111 -8.43 -6.98 -11.40
N LEU A 112 -8.39 -6.71 -10.10
CA LEU A 112 -8.08 -5.38 -9.57
C LEU A 112 -6.56 -5.19 -9.38
N SER A 113 -5.79 -6.22 -9.03
CA SER A 113 -4.34 -6.08 -8.83
C SER A 113 -3.62 -5.99 -10.19
N ASN A 114 -2.91 -4.87 -10.39
CA ASN A 114 -1.92 -4.71 -11.46
C ASN A 114 -0.77 -5.71 -11.33
#